data_AF-A0A8J6JGC3-F1
#
_entry.id   AF-A0A8J6JGC3-F1
#
_cell.length_a   1.000
_cell.length_b   1.000
_cell.length_c   1.000
_cell.angle_alpha   90.00
_cell.angle_beta   90.00
_cell.angle_gamma   90.00
#
_symmetry.space_group_name_H-M   'P 1'
#
loop_
_entity.id
_entity.type
_entity.pdbx_description
1 polymer ?
#
loop_
_entity_poly.entity_id
_entity_poly.type
_entity_poly.pdbx_seq_one_letter_code
_entity_poly.pdbx_strand_id
1 'polypeptide(L)' 'MFSRRTLLAAPTLALPAAAQWQPTRSIRLVVGFTPAGTTDIAARTLAEGLTQRPGPTRLGENRPGAG' A
#
# COMPACT_ATOMS: atom_id res chain seq x y z
N MET A 1 -54.12 14.66 19.20
CA MET A 1 -53.35 14.79 17.94
C MET A 1 -51.89 14.46 18.25
N PHE A 2 -51.37 13.38 17.66
CA PHE A 2 -50.16 12.69 18.10
C PHE A 2 -48.87 13.51 17.85
N SER A 3 -47.97 13.46 18.85
CA SER A 3 -46.73 14.22 18.95
C SER A 3 -45.74 13.86 17.83
N ARG A 4 -45.27 14.87 17.09
CA ARG A 4 -44.31 14.75 15.97
C ARG A 4 -42.86 14.42 16.41
N ARG A 5 -42.63 14.08 17.68
CA ARG A 5 -41.27 14.01 18.28
C ARG A 5 -40.62 12.63 18.27
N THR A 6 -41.27 11.59 17.75
CA THR A 6 -40.81 10.21 18.01
C THR A 6 -40.37 9.47 16.76
N LEU A 7 -39.61 10.10 15.87
CA LEU A 7 -38.96 9.39 14.76
C LEU A 7 -37.66 10.13 14.46
N LEU A 8 -36.55 9.74 15.09
CA LEU A 8 -35.20 9.70 14.48
C LEU A 8 -34.09 9.22 15.43
N ALA A 9 -34.38 8.40 16.44
CA ALA A 9 -33.32 7.72 17.18
C ALA A 9 -32.97 6.39 16.48
N ALA A 10 -32.46 6.47 15.25
CA ALA A 10 -31.81 5.32 14.61
C ALA A 10 -30.34 5.34 15.07
N PRO A 11 -29.88 4.37 15.87
CA PRO A 11 -28.47 4.28 16.20
C PRO A 11 -27.71 3.96 14.91
N THR A 12 -26.91 4.91 14.44
CA THR A 12 -25.93 4.65 13.39
C THR A 12 -24.95 3.61 13.93
N LEU A 13 -25.12 2.34 13.55
CA LEU A 13 -24.10 1.32 13.78
C LEU A 13 -22.84 1.75 13.04
N ALA A 14 -21.84 2.23 13.77
CA ALA A 14 -20.51 2.47 13.23
C ALA A 14 -19.91 1.11 12.85
N LEU A 15 -19.80 0.86 11.55
CA LEU A 15 -19.08 -0.29 11.02
C LEU A 15 -17.59 -0.13 11.35
N PRO A 16 -16.89 -1.20 11.75
CA PRO A 16 -15.45 -1.14 11.98
C PRO A 16 -14.75 -0.77 10.68
N ALA A 17 -13.98 0.32 10.69
CA ALA A 17 -13.13 0.70 9.58
C ALA A 17 -11.98 -0.31 9.47
N ALA A 18 -11.85 -0.97 8.32
CA ALA A 18 -10.69 -1.80 8.05
C ALA A 18 -9.45 -0.90 7.93
N ALA A 19 -8.44 -1.13 8.77
CA ALA A 19 -7.17 -0.43 8.64
C ALA A 19 -6.51 -0.83 7.32
N GLN A 20 -6.35 0.12 6.40
CA GLN A 20 -5.58 -0.10 5.17
C GLN A 20 -4.09 -0.02 5.51
N TRP A 21 -3.35 -1.09 5.22
CA TRP A 21 -1.90 -1.06 5.38
C TRP A 21 -1.28 -0.13 4.34
N GLN A 22 -0.61 0.92 4.82
CA GLN A 22 0.12 1.88 4.00
C GLN A 22 1.50 2.08 4.63
N PRO A 23 2.60 1.97 3.86
CA PRO A 23 3.91 2.21 4.41
C PRO A 23 4.04 3.67 4.86
N THR A 24 4.63 3.88 6.03
CA THR A 24 4.92 5.21 6.60
C THR A 24 6.32 5.72 6.22
N ARG A 25 7.14 4.88 5.60
CA ARG A 25 8.52 5.17 5.18
C ARG A 25 8.85 4.48 3.86
N SER A 26 9.86 4.99 3.17
CA SER A 26 10.33 4.44 1.90
C SER A 26 10.72 2.97 2.05
N ILE A 27 10.26 2.14 1.11
CA ILE A 27 10.59 0.71 1.05
C ILE A 27 11.71 0.51 0.03
N ARG A 28 12.69 -0.33 0.36
CA ARG A 28 13.77 -0.72 -0.54
C ARG A 28 13.53 -2.13 -1.08
N LEU A 29 13.49 -2.27 -2.40
CA LEU A 29 13.32 -3.56 -3.07
C LEU A 29 14.71 -4.13 -3.38
N VAL A 30 15.11 -5.18 -2.66
CA VAL A 30 16.43 -5.80 -2.79
C VAL A 30 16.37 -6.91 -3.83
N VAL A 31 17.18 -6.79 -4.88
CA VAL A 31 17.34 -7.83 -5.91
C VAL A 31 18.65 -8.57 -5.66
N GLY A 32 18.56 -9.86 -5.37
CA GLY A 32 19.70 -10.74 -5.05
C GLY A 32 20.42 -11.33 -6.27
N PHE A 33 20.06 -10.89 -7.48
CA PHE A 33 20.60 -11.39 -8.75
C PHE A 33 21.52 -10.35 -9.39
N THR A 34 22.29 -10.79 -10.38
CA THR A 34 23.17 -9.92 -11.16
C THR A 34 22.40 -8.71 -11.72
N PRO A 35 23.01 -7.50 -11.70
CA PRO A 35 22.42 -6.30 -12.30
C PRO A 35 22.09 -6.54 -13.78
N ALA A 36 21.02 -5.93 -14.27
CA ALA A 36 20.52 -6.07 -15.63
C ALA A 36 20.09 -7.50 -16.05
N GLY A 37 20.04 -8.46 -15.12
CA GLY A 37 19.37 -9.74 -15.34
C GLY A 37 17.85 -9.59 -15.44
N THR A 38 17.16 -10.63 -15.91
CA THR A 38 15.69 -10.64 -16.02
C THR A 38 14.99 -10.26 -14.72
N THR A 39 15.52 -10.72 -13.57
CA THR A 39 15.01 -10.37 -12.24
C THR A 39 15.20 -8.90 -11.89
N ASP A 40 16.33 -8.29 -12.28
CA ASP A 40 16.61 -6.86 -12.03
C ASP A 40 15.69 -5.97 -12.87
N ILE A 41 15.46 -6.34 -14.13
CA ILE A 41 14.53 -5.62 -15.03
C ILE A 41 13.10 -5.71 -14.47
N ALA A 42 12.64 -6.90 -14.10
CA ALA A 42 11.30 -7.08 -13.52
C ALA A 42 11.13 -6.28 -12.21
N ALA A 43 12.17 -6.25 -11.37
CA ALA A 43 12.18 -5.48 -10.13
C ALA A 43 12.09 -3.96 -10.36
N ARG A 44 12.77 -3.43 -11.39
CA ARG A 44 12.68 -2.01 -11.78
C ARG A 44 11.28 -1.65 -12.26
N THR A 45 10.70 -2.46 -13.15
CA THR A 45 9.32 -2.26 -13.63
C THR A 45 8.31 -2.32 -12.48
N LEU A 46 8.51 -3.23 -11.52
CA LEU A 46 7.67 -3.31 -10.34
C LEU A 46 7.82 -2.06 -9.45
N ALA A 47 9.05 -1.58 -9.22
CA ALA A 47 9.30 -0.36 -8.45
C ALA A 47 8.62 0.87 -9.09
N GLU A 48 8.73 1.03 -10.41
CA GLU A 48 8.09 2.10 -11.19
C GLU A 48 6.56 2.04 -11.13
N GLY A 49 5.97 0.84 -11.29
CA GLY A 49 4.52 0.67 -11.19
C GLY A 49 4.00 0.96 -9.79
N LEU A 50 4.79 0.66 -8.77
CA LEU A 50 4.40 0.94 -7.40
C LEU A 50 4.47 2.44 -7.08
N THR A 51 5.39 3.23 -7.65
CA THR A 51 5.43 4.70 -7.45
C THR A 51 4.13 5.42 -7.84
N GLN A 52 3.28 4.81 -8.66
CA GLN A 52 1.96 5.36 -9.00
C GLN A 52 0.89 5.16 -7.90
N ARG A 53 1.18 4.36 -6.87
CA ARG A 53 0.29 4.16 -5.72
C ARG A 53 0.57 5.20 -4.64
N PRO A 54 -0.45 5.81 -4.02
CA PRO A 54 -0.27 6.74 -2.91
C PRO A 54 0.49 6.07 -1.76
N GLY A 55 1.61 6.67 -1.37
CA GLY A 55 2.51 6.16 -0.36
C GLY A 55 3.96 6.60 -0.57
N PRO A 56 4.86 6.29 0.37
CA PRO A 56 6.27 6.65 0.29
C PRO A 56 6.98 5.94 -0.87
N THR A 57 7.98 6.62 -1.44
CA THR A 57 8.78 6.19 -2.58
C THR A 57 9.36 4.79 -2.38
N ARG A 58 9.29 3.96 -3.42
CA ARG A 58 9.87 2.61 -3.43
C ARG A 58 11.11 2.62 -4.31
N LEU A 59 12.28 2.33 -3.73
CA LEU A 59 13.57 2.37 -4.44
C LEU A 59 14.07 0.95 -4.66
N GLY A 60 14.36 0.56 -5.90
CA GLY A 60 15.08 -0.67 -6.20
C GLY A 60 16.57 -0.51 -5.88
N GLU A 61 17.12 -1.38 -5.03
CA GLU A 61 18.58 -1.50 -4.83
C GLU A 61 18.99 -2.92 -5.23
N ASN A 62 19.88 -3.04 -6.21
CA ASN A 62 20.48 -4.32 -6.56
C ASN A 62 21.63 -4.62 -5.59
N ARG A 63 21.58 -5.78 -4.92
CA ARG A 63 22.68 -6.30 -4.09
C ARG A 63 23.12 -7.66 -4.63
N PRO A 64 24.09 -7.70 -5.56
CA PRO A 64 24.61 -8.95 -6.07
C PRO A 64 25.40 -9.66 -4.97
N GLY A 65 25.19 -10.97 -4.80
CA GLY A 65 25.81 -11.80 -3.76
C GLY A 65 24.85 -12.57 -2.85
N ALA A 66 23.57 -12.64 -3.19
CA ALA A 66 22.58 -13.48 -2.49
C ALA A 66 22.41 -14.87 -3.13
N GLY A 67 23.29 -15.22 -4.08
CA GLY A 67 23.39 -16.53 -4.73
C GLY A 67 24.82 -17.04 -4.67
#